data_AF-A0AAW0Y4W2-F1
#
_entry.id   AF-A0AAW0Y4W2-F1
#
_cell.length_a   1.000
_cell.length_b   1.000
_cell.length_c   1.000
_cell.angle_alpha   90.00
_cell.angle_beta   90.00
_cell.angle_gamma   90.00
#
_symmetry.space_group_name_H-M   'P 1'
#
loop_
_entity.id
_entity.type
_entity.pdbx_description
1 polymer ?
#
loop_
_entity_poly.entity_id
_entity_poly.type
_entity_poly.pdbx_seq_one_letter_code
_entity_poly.pdbx_strand_id
1 'polypeptide(L)'
;PFYPSIESAFRIPEEEVDTPRIPVQPISYSDAYYIFSQLGGEEAPDEWQGGLNLTYRLGPGLHNHTWTTTLTVYTHAANATIYNVIGTITGSVEPDRYVVLGNHRDAWIFGGVDPSSATAALLEVSRLFGQLTRDGWRPRRTLVFCSWGAEEYG
;
A
#
# COMPACT_ATOMS: atom_id res chain seq x y z
N PRO A 1 13.70 12.16 6.15
CA PRO A 1 13.01 11.35 7.18
C PRO A 1 12.71 12.20 8.43
N PHE A 2 11.69 11.84 9.23
CA PHE A 2 11.29 12.52 10.48
C PHE A 2 10.74 13.94 10.39
N TYR A 3 10.64 14.51 9.18
CA TYR A 3 10.10 15.86 8.93
C TYR A 3 9.03 15.80 7.84
N PRO A 4 8.03 16.69 7.87
CA PRO A 4 6.98 16.72 6.85
C PRO A 4 7.56 17.10 5.48
N SER A 5 7.07 16.44 4.42
CA SER A 5 7.46 16.70 3.03
C SER A 5 6.76 17.95 2.47
N ILE A 6 7.05 19.12 3.05
CA ILE A 6 6.60 20.42 2.53
C ILE A 6 7.46 20.90 1.35
N GLU A 7 7.03 21.96 0.67
CA GLU A 7 7.71 22.50 -0.52
C GLU A 7 9.19 22.83 -0.24
N SER A 8 9.45 23.53 0.87
CA SER A 8 10.78 23.97 1.30
C SER A 8 11.61 22.89 2.02
N ALA A 9 11.10 21.67 2.15
CA ALA A 9 11.80 20.61 2.87
C ALA A 9 13.08 20.20 2.13
N PHE A 10 14.16 20.04 2.88
CA PHE A 10 15.36 19.37 2.38
C PHE A 10 15.05 17.91 2.05
N ARG A 11 15.51 17.45 0.89
CA ARG A 11 15.37 16.07 0.41
C ARG A 11 16.78 15.48 0.28
N ILE A 12 16.99 14.31 0.88
CA ILE A 12 18.24 13.57 0.72
C ILE A 12 18.41 13.15 -0.75
N PRO A 13 19.64 13.04 -1.26
CA PRO A 13 19.90 12.49 -2.59
C PRO A 13 19.34 11.07 -2.73
N GLU A 14 18.88 10.71 -3.94
CA GLU A 14 18.28 9.39 -4.20
C GLU A 14 19.25 8.25 -3.91
N GLU A 15 20.57 8.45 -4.13
CA GLU A 15 21.57 7.42 -3.87
C GLU A 15 21.68 7.05 -2.38
N GLU A 16 21.36 7.99 -1.49
CA GLU A 16 21.41 7.84 -0.04
C GLU A 16 20.11 7.27 0.56
N VAL A 17 19.05 7.12 -0.23
CA VAL A 17 17.79 6.53 0.23
C VAL A 17 17.98 5.02 0.43
N ASP A 18 17.45 4.50 1.54
CA ASP A 18 17.44 3.07 1.84
C ASP A 18 16.33 2.36 1.04
N THR A 19 16.58 2.14 -0.26
CA THR A 19 15.70 1.41 -1.18
C THR A 19 16.32 0.09 -1.66
N PRO A 20 15.52 -0.87 -2.12
CA PRO A 20 16.03 -2.12 -2.69
C PRO A 20 17.05 -1.87 -3.80
N ARG A 21 18.18 -2.61 -3.75
CA ARG A 21 19.29 -2.46 -4.70
C ARG A 21 19.30 -3.53 -5.81
N ILE A 22 18.27 -4.38 -5.86
CA ILE A 22 18.06 -5.40 -6.90
C ILE A 22 16.68 -5.19 -7.55
N PRO A 23 16.52 -5.49 -8.86
CA PRO A 23 15.22 -5.41 -9.51
C PRO A 23 14.23 -6.40 -8.89
N VAL A 24 12.99 -5.96 -8.68
CA VAL A 24 11.89 -6.77 -8.17
C VAL A 24 10.69 -6.57 -9.08
N GLN A 25 10.03 -7.66 -9.48
CA GLN A 25 8.87 -7.62 -10.37
C GLN A 25 7.83 -8.67 -9.93
N PRO A 26 6.60 -8.28 -9.59
CA PRO A 26 5.52 -9.24 -9.42
C PRO A 26 5.14 -9.87 -10.77
N ILE A 27 4.82 -11.15 -10.75
CA ILE A 27 4.35 -11.90 -11.93
C ILE A 27 3.04 -12.62 -11.61
N SER A 28 2.30 -12.96 -12.65
CA SER A 28 1.09 -13.77 -12.47
C SER A 28 1.46 -15.20 -12.04
N TYR A 29 0.54 -15.90 -11.38
CA TYR A 29 0.73 -17.32 -11.06
C TYR A 29 0.87 -18.19 -12.32
N SER A 30 0.29 -17.76 -13.46
CA SER A 30 0.41 -18.45 -14.74
C SER A 30 1.83 -18.36 -15.31
N ASP A 31 2.46 -17.18 -15.21
CA ASP A 31 3.86 -17.01 -15.62
C ASP A 31 4.79 -17.74 -14.65
N ALA A 32 4.48 -17.69 -13.34
CA ALA A 32 5.23 -18.44 -12.32
C ALA A 32 5.16 -19.95 -12.57
N TYR A 33 4.00 -20.48 -12.96
CA TYR A 33 3.85 -21.88 -13.37
C TYR A 33 4.80 -22.24 -14.51
N TYR A 34 4.87 -21.41 -15.55
CA TYR A 34 5.78 -21.65 -16.67
C TYR A 34 7.24 -21.66 -16.19
N ILE A 35 7.66 -20.67 -15.41
CA ILE A 35 9.03 -20.60 -14.89
C ILE A 35 9.37 -21.81 -14.00
N PHE A 36 8.50 -22.14 -13.04
CA PHE A 36 8.71 -23.25 -12.11
C PHE A 36 8.69 -24.61 -12.81
N SER A 37 7.91 -24.78 -13.88
CA SER A 37 7.92 -26.01 -14.68
C SER A 37 9.27 -26.27 -15.36
N GLN A 38 10.08 -25.23 -15.55
CA GLN A 38 11.41 -25.33 -16.14
C GLN A 38 12.50 -25.42 -15.07
N LEU A 39 12.20 -25.16 -13.79
CA LEU A 39 13.19 -25.14 -12.73
C LEU A 39 13.68 -26.56 -12.45
N GLY A 40 15.01 -26.76 -12.54
CA GLY A 40 15.64 -28.05 -12.28
C GLY A 40 16.05 -28.21 -10.82
N GLY A 41 17.02 -29.08 -10.56
CA GLY A 41 17.58 -29.29 -9.23
C GLY A 41 16.74 -30.20 -8.34
N GLU A 42 17.04 -30.17 -7.05
CA GLU A 42 16.39 -31.01 -6.04
C GLU A 42 14.93 -30.59 -5.84
N GLU A 43 14.10 -31.58 -5.50
CA GLU A 43 12.73 -31.33 -5.08
C GLU A 43 12.73 -30.50 -3.79
N ALA A 44 11.87 -29.49 -3.74
CA ALA A 44 11.71 -28.69 -2.55
C ALA A 44 11.04 -29.52 -1.44
N PRO A 45 11.37 -29.28 -0.15
CA PRO A 45 10.69 -29.94 0.97
C PRO A 45 9.16 -29.80 0.90
N ASP A 46 8.44 -30.74 1.48
CA ASP A 46 6.96 -30.77 1.45
C ASP A 46 6.34 -29.45 1.95
N GLU A 47 6.95 -28.82 2.96
CA GLU A 47 6.53 -27.53 3.52
C GLU A 47 6.68 -26.34 2.55
N TRP A 48 7.47 -26.48 1.48
CA TRP A 48 7.73 -25.43 0.48
C TRP A 48 7.02 -25.70 -0.85
N GLN A 49 6.29 -26.81 -0.96
CA GLN A 49 5.40 -27.05 -2.09
C GLN A 49 4.26 -26.03 -2.05
N GLY A 50 3.95 -25.45 -3.21
CA GLY A 50 2.86 -24.49 -3.36
C GLY A 50 1.59 -25.12 -3.95
N GLY A 51 0.62 -24.26 -4.29
CA GLY A 51 -0.68 -24.70 -4.84
C GLY A 51 -0.72 -24.96 -6.35
N LEU A 52 0.40 -24.83 -7.06
CA LEU A 52 0.46 -25.12 -8.49
C LEU A 52 0.56 -26.63 -8.72
N ASN A 53 -0.06 -27.13 -9.78
CA ASN A 53 -0.03 -28.55 -10.15
C ASN A 53 1.30 -28.96 -10.79
N LEU A 54 2.41 -28.84 -10.05
CA LEU A 54 3.75 -29.27 -10.41
C LEU A 54 4.56 -29.60 -9.14
N THR A 55 5.63 -30.37 -9.29
CA THR A 55 6.62 -30.54 -8.23
C THR A 55 7.53 -29.32 -8.19
N TYR A 56 7.49 -28.57 -7.09
CA TYR A 56 8.38 -27.44 -6.87
C TYR A 56 9.80 -27.96 -6.65
N ARG A 57 10.77 -27.32 -7.32
CA ARG A 57 12.19 -27.64 -7.22
C ARG A 57 12.96 -26.40 -6.77
N LEU A 58 14.15 -26.59 -6.22
CA LEU A 58 14.96 -25.50 -5.65
C LEU A 58 15.93 -24.86 -6.65
N GLY A 59 16.14 -25.48 -7.82
CA GLY A 59 17.30 -25.16 -8.65
C GLY A 59 18.61 -25.64 -7.96
N PRO A 60 19.78 -25.06 -8.29
CA PRO A 60 19.95 -23.98 -9.26
C PRO A 60 19.76 -24.45 -10.71
N GLY A 61 19.38 -23.51 -11.56
CA GLY A 61 19.28 -23.71 -13.00
C GLY A 61 17.97 -24.35 -13.47
N LEU A 62 17.81 -24.38 -14.79
CA LEU A 62 16.65 -24.94 -15.45
C LEU A 62 16.94 -26.37 -15.90
N HIS A 63 15.90 -27.17 -16.14
CA HIS A 63 16.00 -28.50 -16.74
C HIS A 63 16.78 -28.46 -18.07
N ASN A 64 16.58 -27.41 -18.87
CA ASN A 64 17.45 -27.12 -20.01
C ASN A 64 18.57 -26.16 -19.60
N HIS A 65 19.78 -26.69 -19.45
CA HIS A 65 20.95 -25.93 -19.02
C HIS A 65 21.42 -24.84 -20.02
N THR A 66 20.88 -24.81 -21.23
CA THR A 66 21.17 -23.75 -22.21
C THR A 66 20.25 -22.53 -22.08
N TRP A 67 19.18 -22.64 -21.30
CA TRP A 67 18.22 -21.55 -21.10
C TRP A 67 18.63 -20.66 -19.94
N THR A 68 18.31 -19.37 -20.08
CA THR A 68 18.51 -18.37 -19.05
C THR A 68 17.23 -17.56 -18.86
N THR A 69 17.08 -16.96 -17.68
CA THR A 69 16.00 -16.03 -17.37
C THR A 69 16.59 -14.63 -17.26
N THR A 70 16.00 -13.68 -17.99
CA THR A 70 16.39 -12.27 -17.96
C THR A 70 15.23 -11.46 -17.41
N LEU A 71 15.49 -10.67 -16.36
CA LEU A 71 14.55 -9.70 -15.82
C LEU A 71 15.02 -8.29 -16.21
N THR A 72 14.13 -7.55 -16.88
CA THR A 72 14.38 -6.17 -17.27
C THR A 72 13.29 -5.28 -16.67
N VAL A 73 13.69 -4.30 -15.85
CA VAL A 73 12.78 -3.37 -15.14
C VAL A 73 13.20 -1.94 -15.47
N TYR A 74 12.23 -1.09 -15.80
CA TYR A 74 12.45 0.30 -16.22
C TYR A 74 11.69 1.33 -15.34
N THR A 75 11.29 0.92 -14.14
CA THR A 75 10.62 1.80 -13.17
C THR A 75 11.58 2.89 -12.68
N HIS A 76 11.06 4.09 -12.48
CA HIS A 76 11.83 5.25 -11.99
C HIS A 76 11.10 5.91 -10.82
N ALA A 77 11.86 6.37 -9.83
CA ALA A 77 11.31 7.18 -8.75
C ALA A 77 10.96 8.59 -9.28
N ALA A 78 9.90 9.17 -8.75
CA ALA A 78 9.49 10.52 -9.11
C ALA A 78 8.82 11.21 -7.92
N ASN A 79 9.02 12.52 -7.83
CA ASN A 79 8.27 13.34 -6.89
C ASN A 79 6.85 13.52 -7.38
N ALA A 80 5.89 13.27 -6.50
CA ALA A 80 4.47 13.49 -6.75
C ALA A 80 3.84 14.30 -5.61
N THR A 81 2.86 15.14 -5.95
CA THR A 81 2.05 15.83 -4.95
C THR A 81 0.96 14.89 -4.45
N ILE A 82 0.87 14.73 -3.13
CA ILE A 82 -0.13 13.90 -2.46
C ILE A 82 -1.09 14.79 -1.67
N TYR A 83 -2.34 14.34 -1.51
CA TYR A 83 -3.38 15.13 -0.86
C TYR A 83 -4.08 14.35 0.24
N ASN A 84 -3.98 14.87 1.46
CA ASN A 84 -4.81 14.48 2.58
C ASN A 84 -6.02 15.41 2.67
N VAL A 85 -7.20 14.84 2.94
CA VAL A 85 -8.41 15.61 3.25
C VAL A 85 -8.69 15.48 4.74
N ILE A 86 -8.73 16.60 5.45
CA ILE A 86 -8.94 16.64 6.90
C ILE A 86 -10.20 17.46 7.19
N GLY A 87 -11.22 16.79 7.71
CA GLY A 87 -12.46 17.41 8.19
C GLY A 87 -12.51 17.42 9.71
N THR A 88 -13.08 18.46 10.31
CA THR A 88 -13.17 18.56 11.78
C THR A 88 -14.57 18.96 12.26
N ILE A 89 -14.99 18.39 13.38
CA ILE A 89 -16.15 18.83 14.16
C ILE A 89 -15.63 19.24 15.53
N THR A 90 -15.53 20.55 15.77
CA THR A 90 -15.00 21.11 17.03
C THR A 90 -15.84 20.66 18.23
N GLY A 91 -15.15 20.19 19.27
CA GLY A 91 -15.77 19.80 20.53
C GLY A 91 -16.36 21.00 21.29
N SER A 92 -17.45 20.79 22.02
CA SER A 92 -18.14 21.85 22.78
C SER A 92 -17.56 22.11 24.18
N VAL A 93 -16.79 21.17 24.74
CA VAL A 93 -16.23 21.29 26.10
C VAL A 93 -14.72 21.14 26.11
N GLU A 94 -14.18 20.18 25.35
CA GLU A 94 -12.75 19.86 25.27
C GLU A 94 -12.29 19.96 23.81
N PRO A 95 -12.30 21.17 23.20
CA PRO A 95 -11.98 21.33 21.78
C PRO A 95 -10.52 20.99 21.43
N ASP A 96 -9.64 20.96 22.43
CA ASP A 96 -8.22 20.64 22.36
C ASP A 96 -7.91 19.14 22.59
N ARG A 97 -8.93 18.29 22.66
CA ARG A 97 -8.80 16.82 22.72
C ARG A 97 -9.37 16.23 21.45
N TYR A 98 -8.59 15.39 20.78
CA TYR A 98 -8.93 14.85 19.47
C TYR A 98 -9.29 13.38 19.53
N VAL A 99 -10.36 13.01 18.82
CA VAL A 99 -10.63 11.63 18.41
C VAL A 99 -10.46 11.59 16.90
N VAL A 100 -9.45 10.86 16.43
CA VAL A 100 -9.09 10.79 15.02
C VAL A 100 -9.63 9.50 14.42
N LEU A 101 -10.40 9.63 13.34
CA LEU A 101 -10.84 8.52 12.51
C LEU A 101 -10.28 8.72 11.10
N GLY A 102 -9.45 7.79 10.64
CA GLY A 102 -8.77 7.90 9.36
C GLY A 102 -8.91 6.66 8.50
N ASN A 103 -8.92 6.86 7.19
CA ASN A 103 -8.79 5.82 6.17
C ASN A 103 -7.98 6.37 5.00
N HIS A 104 -7.13 5.54 4.38
CA HIS A 104 -6.46 5.96 3.14
C HIS A 104 -7.42 5.91 1.95
N ARG A 105 -7.04 6.51 0.82
CA ARG A 105 -7.94 6.72 -0.33
C ARG A 105 -7.31 6.31 -1.66
N ASP A 106 -5.99 6.37 -1.75
CA ASP A 106 -5.27 5.85 -2.91
C ASP A 106 -5.36 4.33 -2.95
N ALA A 107 -5.19 3.76 -4.13
CA ALA A 107 -5.23 2.32 -4.34
C ALA A 107 -4.31 1.96 -5.49
N TRP A 108 -3.79 0.73 -5.50
CA TRP A 108 -3.03 0.22 -6.65
C TRP A 108 -3.80 0.26 -7.97
N ILE A 109 -5.09 -0.12 -7.95
CA ILE A 109 -5.98 -0.15 -9.13
C ILE A 109 -7.34 0.46 -8.76
N PHE A 110 -8.40 -0.34 -8.68
CA PHE A 110 -9.74 0.14 -8.33
C PHE A 110 -9.95 0.23 -6.82
N GLY A 111 -9.22 -0.59 -6.07
CA GLY A 111 -9.25 -0.62 -4.61
C GLY A 111 -10.61 -0.94 -4.01
N GLY A 112 -11.38 -1.86 -4.61
CA GLY A 112 -12.75 -2.15 -4.19
C GLY A 112 -12.87 -2.60 -2.73
N VAL A 113 -11.90 -3.38 -2.26
CA VAL A 113 -11.74 -3.69 -0.83
C VAL A 113 -10.80 -2.67 -0.20
N ASP A 114 -9.53 -2.73 -0.60
CA ASP A 114 -8.48 -1.87 -0.08
C ASP A 114 -8.26 -0.66 -0.99
N PRO A 115 -8.58 0.58 -0.56
CA PRO A 115 -9.21 0.97 0.71
C PRO A 115 -10.69 1.34 0.59
N SER A 116 -11.28 1.25 -0.60
CA SER A 116 -12.54 1.96 -0.90
C SER A 116 -13.71 1.47 -0.07
N SER A 117 -13.70 0.20 0.35
CA SER A 117 -14.74 -0.35 1.24
C SER A 117 -14.78 0.38 2.58
N ALA A 118 -13.61 0.68 3.17
CA ALA A 118 -13.49 1.43 4.40
C ALA A 118 -13.64 2.95 4.17
N THR A 119 -13.26 3.45 3.00
CA THR A 119 -13.54 4.85 2.61
C THR A 119 -15.04 5.11 2.57
N ALA A 120 -15.84 4.18 2.04
CA ALA A 120 -17.29 4.27 2.04
C ALA A 120 -17.85 4.35 3.47
N ALA A 121 -17.34 3.52 4.38
CA ALA A 121 -17.71 3.57 5.79
C ALA A 121 -17.32 4.90 6.45
N LEU A 122 -16.09 5.40 6.20
CA LEU A 122 -15.64 6.71 6.70
C LEU A 122 -16.55 7.84 6.24
N LEU A 123 -16.94 7.85 4.96
CA LEU A 123 -17.85 8.84 4.40
C LEU A 123 -19.23 8.79 5.05
N GLU A 124 -19.79 7.59 5.26
CA GLU A 124 -21.11 7.44 5.87
C GLU A 124 -21.10 7.86 7.35
N VAL A 125 -20.08 7.48 8.11
CA VAL A 125 -19.90 7.93 9.50
C VAL A 125 -19.78 9.45 9.55
N SER A 126 -18.96 10.04 8.67
CA SER A 126 -18.79 11.50 8.58
C SER A 126 -20.11 12.20 8.22
N ARG A 127 -20.90 11.63 7.31
CA ARG A 127 -22.21 12.14 6.91
C ARG A 127 -23.19 12.16 8.09
N LEU A 128 -23.25 11.07 8.86
CA LEU A 128 -24.11 10.95 10.04
C LEU A 128 -23.73 11.97 11.12
N PHE A 129 -22.44 12.10 11.46
CA PHE A 129 -22.01 13.13 12.42
C PHE A 129 -22.23 14.56 11.91
N GLY A 130 -22.09 14.79 10.60
CA GLY A 130 -22.44 16.06 9.97
C GLY A 130 -23.95 16.37 10.05
N GLN A 131 -24.82 15.35 9.97
CA GLN A 131 -26.26 15.51 10.18
C GLN A 131 -26.58 15.84 11.64
N LEU A 132 -26.06 15.06 12.60
CA LEU A 132 -26.23 15.33 14.04
C LEU A 132 -25.80 16.76 14.41
N THR A 133 -24.70 17.22 13.80
CA THR A 133 -24.21 18.59 13.96
C THR A 133 -25.20 19.64 13.47
N ARG A 134 -25.83 19.42 12.32
CA ARG A 134 -26.88 20.31 11.78
C ARG A 134 -28.14 20.29 12.65
N ASP A 135 -28.42 19.18 13.32
CA ASP A 135 -29.54 19.02 14.25
C ASP A 135 -29.24 19.58 15.67
N GLY A 136 -28.10 20.25 15.85
CA GLY A 136 -27.75 20.98 17.08
C GLY A 136 -26.90 20.18 18.07
N TRP A 137 -26.63 18.90 17.81
CA TRP A 137 -25.70 18.12 18.63
C TRP A 137 -24.25 18.54 18.41
N ARG A 138 -23.44 18.51 19.46
CA ARG A 138 -21.98 18.69 19.38
C ARG A 138 -21.27 17.65 20.23
N PRO A 139 -20.16 17.07 19.74
CA PRO A 139 -19.37 16.16 20.55
C PRO A 139 -18.70 16.92 21.70
N ARG A 140 -18.38 16.22 22.80
CA ARG A 140 -17.59 16.81 23.89
C ARG A 140 -16.18 17.20 23.42
N ARG A 141 -15.54 16.32 22.65
CA ARG A 141 -14.18 16.41 22.11
C ARG A 141 -14.20 16.65 20.61
N THR A 142 -13.14 17.21 20.06
CA THR A 142 -13.04 17.44 18.62
C THR A 142 -12.91 16.12 17.87
N LEU A 143 -13.78 15.88 16.90
CA LEU A 143 -13.68 14.76 15.98
C LEU A 143 -12.88 15.21 14.75
N VAL A 144 -11.89 14.42 14.35
CA VAL A 144 -11.07 14.65 13.16
C VAL A 144 -11.23 13.47 12.22
N PHE A 145 -11.69 13.75 11.01
CA PHE A 145 -11.86 12.75 9.94
C PHE A 145 -10.76 12.95 8.91
N CYS A 146 -9.99 11.90 8.64
CA CYS A 146 -8.84 11.96 7.75
C CYS A 146 -9.00 10.99 6.58
N SER A 147 -8.89 11.52 5.36
CA SER A 147 -8.74 10.73 4.15
C SER A 147 -7.31 10.86 3.65
N TRP A 148 -6.49 9.85 3.96
CA TRP A 148 -5.06 9.83 3.67
C TRP A 148 -4.78 9.54 2.20
N GLY A 149 -3.70 10.10 1.66
CA GLY A 149 -3.20 9.77 0.33
C GLY A 149 -1.78 9.22 0.39
N ALA A 150 -1.45 8.43 -0.63
CA ALA A 150 -0.18 7.73 -0.86
C ALA A 150 0.19 6.68 0.19
N GLU A 151 -0.79 6.05 0.84
CA GLU A 151 -0.55 4.96 1.80
C GLU A 151 0.07 3.71 1.14
N GLU A 152 -0.31 3.43 -0.11
CA GLU A 152 0.21 2.28 -0.87
C GLU A 152 1.72 2.37 -1.15
N TYR A 153 2.32 3.56 -0.92
CA TYR A 153 3.73 3.85 -1.15
C TYR A 153 4.55 3.93 0.15
N GLY A 154 3.96 3.60 1.31
CA GLY A 154 4.61 3.57 2.64
C GLY A 154 4.36 4.81 3.49
#